data_AF-A0A357CQU2-F1
#
_entry.id   AF-A0A357CQU2-F1
#
_cell.length_a   1.000
_cell.length_b   1.000
_cell.length_c   1.000
_cell.angle_alpha   90.00
_cell.angle_beta   90.00
_cell.angle_gamma   90.00
#
_symmetry.space_group_name_H-M   'P 1'
#
loop_
_entity.id
_entity.type
_entity.pdbx_description
1 polymer ?
#
loop_
_entity_poly.entity_id
_entity_poly.type
_entity_poly.pdbx_seq_one_letter_code
_entity_poly.pdbx_strand_id
1 'polypeptide(L)'
;AVFQVVSIITTTGFSSDNFDQWPDFARAILLFLMFFGACTGSTAGALKIARVVVLWKYACRQVRKTFNPRQVIPTKLDGVALPPTAIHAIAVFFFMYMAIFVIGTLGVSATGVDLPTAISAAASCLGNVGPGLAAVGPLKNYGVLHPYAKWMLSLMMLAGRLEILPLLVLFSPRFWHK
;
A
#
# COMPACT_ATOMS: atom_id res chain seq x y z
N ALA A 1 -3.75 -21.65 -5.42
CA ALA A 1 -4.13 -20.35 -6.02
C ALA A 1 -4.99 -19.49 -5.10
N VAL A 2 -6.27 -19.84 -4.87
CA VAL A 2 -7.24 -18.98 -4.12
C VAL A 2 -6.76 -18.62 -2.71
N PHE A 3 -6.21 -19.58 -1.96
CA PHE A 3 -5.71 -19.33 -0.60
C PHE A 3 -4.67 -18.20 -0.54
N GLN A 4 -3.72 -18.19 -1.49
CA GLN A 4 -2.65 -17.19 -1.53
C GLN A 4 -3.18 -15.80 -1.86
N VAL A 5 -4.12 -15.71 -2.80
CA VAL A 5 -4.76 -14.45 -3.16
C VAL A 5 -5.49 -13.86 -1.97
N VAL A 6 -6.27 -14.67 -1.25
CA VAL A 6 -7.01 -14.24 -0.05
C VAL A 6 -6.03 -13.81 1.04
N SER A 7 -5.01 -14.62 1.33
CA SER A 7 -4.03 -14.33 2.37
C SER A 7 -3.26 -13.03 2.13
N ILE A 8 -2.91 -12.74 0.87
CA ILE A 8 -2.19 -11.52 0.48
C ILE A 8 -3.11 -10.29 0.55
N ILE A 9 -4.33 -10.35 -0.01
CA ILE A 9 -5.25 -9.20 -0.01
C ILE A 9 -5.76 -8.85 1.40
N THR A 10 -5.89 -9.84 2.29
CA THR A 10 -6.24 -9.61 3.70
C THR A 10 -5.03 -9.29 4.57
N THR A 11 -3.85 -9.11 3.96
CA THR A 11 -2.57 -8.81 4.62
C THR A 11 -2.28 -9.77 5.78
N THR A 12 -2.65 -11.04 5.62
CA THR A 12 -2.47 -12.08 6.65
C THR A 12 -1.12 -12.75 6.51
N GLY A 13 -0.62 -12.88 5.28
CA GLY A 13 0.76 -13.30 5.03
C GLY A 13 1.03 -14.79 5.21
N PHE A 14 0.00 -15.61 5.37
CA PHE A 14 0.16 -17.07 5.32
C PHE A 14 0.42 -17.55 3.90
N SER A 15 1.35 -18.49 3.78
CA SER A 15 1.66 -19.14 2.52
C SER A 15 1.48 -20.65 2.64
N SER A 16 0.68 -21.23 1.75
CA SER A 16 0.52 -22.68 1.60
C SER A 16 1.34 -23.27 0.45
N ASP A 17 1.95 -22.43 -0.39
CA ASP A 17 2.62 -22.81 -1.64
C ASP A 17 3.66 -21.76 -2.04
N ASN A 18 4.70 -22.16 -2.78
CA ASN A 18 5.75 -21.25 -3.20
C ASN A 18 5.37 -20.47 -4.47
N PHE A 19 4.69 -19.34 -4.28
CA PHE A 19 4.31 -18.47 -5.39
C PHE A 19 5.48 -17.76 -6.08
N ASP A 20 6.72 -17.90 -5.59
CA ASP A 20 7.92 -17.43 -6.31
C ASP A 20 8.22 -18.27 -7.57
N GLN A 21 7.72 -19.51 -7.63
CA GLN A 21 7.86 -20.41 -8.79
C GLN A 21 6.74 -20.24 -9.82
N TRP A 22 5.74 -19.41 -9.54
CA TRP A 22 4.63 -19.21 -10.45
C TRP A 22 5.03 -18.32 -11.64
N PRO A 23 4.26 -18.35 -12.75
CA PRO A 23 4.51 -17.47 -13.89
C PRO A 23 4.59 -15.99 -13.48
N ASP A 24 5.43 -15.22 -14.17
CA ASP A 24 5.65 -13.79 -13.90
C ASP A 24 4.36 -12.98 -13.81
N PHE A 25 3.39 -13.30 -14.68
CA PHE A 25 2.08 -12.68 -14.66
C PHE A 25 1.36 -12.85 -13.31
N ALA A 26 1.39 -14.05 -12.73
CA ALA A 26 0.77 -14.32 -11.44
C ALA A 26 1.52 -13.61 -10.30
N ARG A 27 2.86 -13.58 -10.35
CA ARG A 27 3.70 -12.83 -9.39
C ARG A 27 3.38 -11.34 -9.41
N ALA A 28 3.25 -10.75 -10.60
CA ALA A 28 2.89 -9.35 -10.76
C ALA A 28 1.48 -9.03 -10.21
N ILE A 29 0.50 -9.92 -10.41
CA ILE A 29 -0.84 -9.76 -9.83
C ILE A 29 -0.77 -9.80 -8.30
N LEU A 30 -0.04 -10.76 -7.72
CA LEU A 30 0.09 -10.85 -6.25
C LEU A 30 0.76 -9.61 -5.67
N LEU A 31 1.81 -9.11 -6.32
CA LEU A 31 2.46 -7.87 -5.94
C LEU A 31 1.50 -6.67 -6.02
N PHE A 32 0.69 -6.59 -7.07
CA PHE A 32 -0.33 -5.54 -7.19
C PHE A 32 -1.37 -5.62 -6.07
N LEU A 33 -1.80 -6.84 -5.70
CA LEU A 33 -2.74 -7.06 -4.61
C LEU A 33 -2.21 -6.63 -3.24
N MET A 34 -0.89 -6.64 -3.00
CA MET A 34 -0.29 -6.19 -1.74
C MET A 34 -0.58 -4.71 -1.41
N PHE A 35 -0.89 -3.89 -2.42
CA PHE A 35 -1.26 -2.50 -2.23
C PHE A 35 -2.68 -2.32 -1.70
N PHE A 36 -3.55 -3.31 -1.91
CA PHE A 36 -4.96 -3.26 -1.52
C PHE A 36 -5.16 -4.01 -0.20
N GLY A 37 -5.69 -3.28 0.79
CA GLY A 37 -6.07 -3.85 2.06
C GLY A 37 -7.55 -4.21 2.13
N ALA A 38 -7.91 -5.04 3.11
CA ALA A 38 -9.29 -5.40 3.40
C ALA A 38 -10.14 -4.22 3.90
N CYS A 39 -11.31 -4.51 4.48
CA CYS A 39 -12.29 -3.51 4.90
C CYS A 39 -11.73 -2.45 5.89
N THR A 40 -12.34 -1.27 5.87
CA THR A 40 -12.11 -0.21 6.86
C THR A 40 -12.46 -0.73 8.26
N GLY A 41 -11.67 -0.38 9.28
CA GLY A 41 -11.87 -0.85 10.66
C GLY A 41 -11.37 -2.28 10.93
N SER A 42 -10.90 -3.00 9.91
CA SER A 42 -10.22 -4.30 10.08
C SER A 42 -8.75 -4.12 10.50
N THR A 43 -8.16 -5.18 11.04
CA THR A 43 -6.73 -5.31 11.39
C THR A 43 -5.81 -5.36 10.17
N ALA A 44 -6.34 -5.44 8.94
CA ALA A 44 -5.54 -5.46 7.72
C ALA A 44 -4.73 -4.17 7.54
N GLY A 45 -3.55 -4.26 6.93
CA GLY A 45 -2.74 -3.10 6.54
C GLY A 45 -3.14 -2.54 5.17
N ALA A 46 -2.17 -1.91 4.51
CA ALA A 46 -2.24 -1.41 3.15
C ALA A 46 -3.36 -0.38 2.88
N LEU A 47 -3.58 -0.06 1.61
CA LEU A 47 -4.56 0.92 1.19
C LEU A 47 -5.96 0.30 1.24
N LYS A 48 -6.71 0.64 2.29
CA LYS A 48 -8.06 0.10 2.55
C LYS A 48 -8.95 0.22 1.32
N ILE A 49 -9.73 -0.84 1.04
CA ILE A 49 -10.60 -0.92 -0.13
C ILE A 49 -11.59 0.26 -0.25
N ALA A 50 -12.08 0.80 0.88
CA ALA A 50 -12.97 1.95 0.85
C ALA A 50 -12.31 3.19 0.24
N ARG A 51 -11.03 3.44 0.55
CA ARG A 51 -10.26 4.58 -0.01
C ARG A 51 -10.07 4.41 -1.51
N VAL A 52 -9.79 3.19 -1.95
CA VAL A 52 -9.64 2.83 -3.37
C VAL A 52 -10.94 3.06 -4.13
N VAL A 53 -12.09 2.63 -3.59
CA VAL A 53 -13.41 2.85 -4.20
C VAL A 53 -13.73 4.35 -4.29
N VAL A 54 -13.40 5.13 -3.26
CA VAL A 54 -13.60 6.59 -3.28
C VAL A 54 -12.72 7.25 -4.34
N LEU A 55 -11.44 6.88 -4.43
CA LEU A 55 -10.52 7.40 -5.44
C LEU A 55 -10.97 7.04 -6.86
N TRP A 56 -11.43 5.81 -7.08
CA TRP A 56 -11.98 5.37 -8.36
C TRP A 56 -13.22 6.18 -8.75
N LYS A 57 -14.20 6.30 -7.84
CA LYS A 57 -15.39 7.13 -8.07
C LYS A 57 -15.04 8.60 -8.32
N TYR A 58 -14.04 9.12 -7.62
CA TYR A 58 -13.53 10.47 -7.83
C TYR A 58 -12.90 10.64 -9.21
N ALA A 59 -12.05 9.70 -9.65
CA ALA A 59 -11.46 9.72 -10.99
C ALA A 59 -12.53 9.67 -12.09
N CYS A 60 -13.50 8.75 -12.00
CA CYS A 60 -14.61 8.68 -12.95
C CYS A 60 -15.44 9.97 -12.97
N ARG A 61 -15.66 10.59 -11.80
CA ARG A 61 -16.34 11.89 -11.71
C ARG A 61 -15.55 12.98 -12.43
N GLN A 62 -14.23 13.03 -12.26
CA GLN A 62 -13.40 14.05 -12.91
C GLN A 62 -13.44 13.91 -14.43
N VAL A 63 -13.31 12.69 -14.95
CA VAL A 63 -13.46 12.43 -16.40
C VAL A 63 -14.81 12.91 -16.92
N ARG A 64 -15.91 12.61 -16.22
CA ARG A 64 -17.26 13.08 -16.63
C ARG A 64 -17.39 14.59 -16.57
N LYS A 65 -16.78 15.24 -15.58
CA LYS A 65 -16.77 16.70 -15.46
C LYS A 65 -16.02 17.39 -16.60
N THR A 66 -14.97 16.75 -17.14
CA THR A 66 -14.25 17.27 -18.31
C THR A 66 -15.16 17.39 -19.52
N PHE A 67 -16.07 16.44 -19.73
CA PHE A 67 -17.07 16.52 -20.80
C PHE A 67 -18.23 17.47 -20.47
N ASN A 68 -18.71 17.46 -19.21
CA ASN A 68 -19.85 18.27 -18.78
C ASN A 68 -19.50 19.16 -17.55
N PRO A 69 -18.90 20.34 -17.76
CA PRO A 69 -18.36 21.17 -16.67
C PRO A 69 -19.42 21.70 -15.69
N ARG A 70 -20.68 21.82 -16.11
CA ARG A 70 -21.79 22.31 -15.26
C ARG A 70 -22.43 21.22 -14.39
N GLN A 71 -22.05 19.95 -14.55
CA GLN A 71 -22.68 18.85 -13.84
C GLN A 71 -22.13 18.69 -12.41
N VAL A 72 -23.02 18.79 -11.41
CA VAL A 72 -22.68 18.54 -10.00
C VAL A 72 -22.97 17.08 -9.67
N ILE A 73 -21.97 16.21 -9.86
CA ILE A 73 -22.05 14.79 -9.50
C ILE A 73 -21.43 14.60 -8.10
N PRO A 74 -22.19 14.34 -7.02
CA PRO A 74 -21.58 14.05 -5.72
C PRO A 74 -20.91 12.67 -5.72
N THR A 75 -19.70 12.58 -5.17
CA THR A 75 -19.03 11.29 -4.87
C THR A 75 -19.64 10.70 -3.60
N LYS A 76 -20.35 9.57 -3.75
CA LYS A 76 -21.03 8.89 -2.65
C LYS A 76 -20.30 7.61 -2.24
N LEU A 77 -20.18 7.39 -0.94
CA LEU A 77 -19.82 6.10 -0.32
C LEU A 77 -21.01 5.68 0.54
N ASP A 78 -21.52 4.45 0.33
CA ASP A 78 -22.68 3.91 1.05
C ASP A 78 -23.92 4.84 1.08
N GLY A 79 -24.19 5.49 -0.06
CA GLY A 79 -25.33 6.41 -0.22
C GLY A 79 -25.08 7.82 0.32
N VAL A 80 -24.06 8.02 1.16
CA VAL A 80 -23.70 9.31 1.76
C VAL A 80 -22.72 10.06 0.88
N ALA A 81 -22.98 11.35 0.63
CA ALA A 81 -22.06 12.21 -0.13
C ALA A 81 -20.85 12.59 0.75
N LEU A 82 -19.64 12.32 0.25
CA LEU A 82 -18.42 12.69 0.95
C LEU A 82 -18.08 14.17 0.71
N PRO A 83 -17.67 14.92 1.75
CA PRO A 83 -17.23 16.30 1.59
C PRO A 83 -15.93 16.35 0.77
N PRO A 84 -15.69 17.41 -0.01
CA PRO A 84 -14.47 17.56 -0.81
C PRO A 84 -13.18 17.43 0.01
N THR A 85 -13.18 17.92 1.24
CA THR A 85 -12.04 17.85 2.17
C THR A 85 -11.60 16.40 2.44
N ALA A 86 -12.55 15.49 2.65
CA ALA A 86 -12.25 14.07 2.87
C ALA A 86 -11.63 13.41 1.62
N ILE A 87 -12.12 13.79 0.43
CA ILE A 87 -11.58 13.26 -0.83
C ILE A 87 -10.14 13.72 -1.05
N HIS A 88 -9.86 15.00 -0.79
CA HIS A 88 -8.50 15.53 -0.86
C HIS A 88 -7.57 14.84 0.14
N ALA A 89 -8.01 14.60 1.38
CA ALA A 89 -7.24 13.86 2.36
C ALA A 89 -6.90 12.43 1.90
N ILE A 90 -7.87 11.72 1.31
CA ILE A 90 -7.65 10.37 0.76
C ILE A 90 -6.67 10.41 -0.43
N ALA A 91 -6.76 11.41 -1.30
CA ALA A 91 -5.83 11.59 -2.42
C ALA A 91 -4.40 11.87 -1.92
N VAL A 92 -4.24 12.78 -0.96
CA VAL A 92 -2.93 13.06 -0.33
C VAL A 92 -2.37 11.81 0.32
N PHE A 93 -3.19 11.04 1.03
CA PHE A 93 -2.78 9.75 1.58
C PHE A 93 -2.24 8.79 0.51
N PHE A 94 -2.94 8.66 -0.62
CA PHE A 94 -2.52 7.79 -1.73
C PHE A 94 -1.16 8.22 -2.32
N PHE A 95 -0.99 9.51 -2.61
CA PHE A 95 0.26 10.03 -3.15
C PHE A 95 1.43 9.82 -2.17
N MET A 96 1.19 10.06 -0.89
CA MET A 96 2.20 9.89 0.14
C MET A 96 2.57 8.42 0.37
N TYR A 97 1.57 7.53 0.32
CA TYR A 97 1.79 6.08 0.33
C TYR A 97 2.70 5.64 -0.83
N MET A 98 2.41 6.11 -2.05
CA MET A 98 3.24 5.81 -3.22
C MET A 98 4.64 6.41 -3.12
N ALA A 99 4.78 7.63 -2.60
CA ALA A 99 6.08 8.26 -2.41
C ALA A 99 6.97 7.48 -1.42
N ILE A 100 6.41 7.07 -0.27
CA ILE A 100 7.13 6.25 0.71
C ILE A 100 7.50 4.89 0.12
N PHE A 101 6.60 4.28 -0.65
CA PHE A 101 6.89 3.03 -1.35
C PHE A 101 8.09 3.16 -2.32
N VAL A 102 8.12 4.22 -3.13
CA VAL A 102 9.22 4.45 -4.09
C VAL A 102 10.53 4.72 -3.35
N ILE A 103 10.52 5.59 -2.34
CA ILE A 103 11.71 5.89 -1.52
C ILE A 103 12.21 4.61 -0.82
N GLY A 104 11.28 3.84 -0.24
CA GLY A 104 11.50 2.53 0.36
C GLY A 104 12.21 1.55 -0.57
N THR A 105 11.67 1.40 -1.77
CA THR A 105 12.21 0.53 -2.81
C THR A 105 13.62 0.95 -3.21
N LEU A 106 13.83 2.24 -3.47
CA LEU A 106 15.14 2.77 -3.87
C LEU A 106 16.20 2.58 -2.78
N GLY A 107 15.85 2.85 -1.51
CA GLY A 107 16.81 2.68 -0.41
C GLY A 107 17.14 1.22 -0.10
N VAL A 108 16.20 0.29 -0.30
CA VAL A 108 16.51 -1.15 -0.23
C VAL A 108 17.35 -1.60 -1.42
N SER A 109 17.03 -1.15 -2.63
CA SER A 109 17.82 -1.47 -3.83
C SER A 109 19.25 -0.93 -3.76
N ALA A 110 19.47 0.22 -3.12
CA ALA A 110 20.79 0.78 -2.87
C ALA A 110 21.70 -0.11 -2.01
N THR A 111 21.15 -1.11 -1.31
CA THR A 111 21.94 -2.09 -0.55
C THR A 111 22.51 -3.23 -1.41
N GLY A 112 22.29 -3.20 -2.74
CA GLY A 112 22.79 -4.21 -3.68
C GLY A 112 21.84 -5.39 -3.91
N VAL A 113 20.61 -5.29 -3.42
CA VAL A 113 19.57 -6.31 -3.58
C VAL A 113 18.87 -6.14 -4.94
N ASP A 114 18.45 -7.25 -5.53
CA ASP A 114 17.74 -7.26 -6.81
C ASP A 114 16.42 -6.47 -6.76
N LEU A 115 16.07 -5.84 -7.88
CA LEU A 115 14.90 -4.96 -7.97
C LEU A 115 13.57 -5.68 -7.61
N PRO A 116 13.30 -6.92 -8.06
CA PRO A 116 12.09 -7.66 -7.66
C PRO A 116 12.00 -7.88 -6.14
N THR A 117 13.12 -8.25 -5.49
CA THR A 117 13.18 -8.35 -4.03
C THR A 117 12.93 -6.99 -3.38
N ALA A 118 13.57 -5.91 -3.84
CA ALA A 118 13.41 -4.58 -3.25
C ALA A 118 11.97 -4.06 -3.33
N ILE A 119 11.34 -4.18 -4.51
CA ILE A 119 9.96 -3.79 -4.76
C ILE A 119 8.99 -4.59 -3.89
N SER A 120 9.15 -5.92 -3.87
CA SER A 120 8.25 -6.80 -3.12
C SER A 120 8.42 -6.68 -1.62
N ALA A 121 9.65 -6.49 -1.12
CA ALA A 121 9.92 -6.23 0.29
C ALA A 121 9.30 -4.90 0.73
N ALA A 122 9.49 -3.82 -0.06
CA ALA A 122 8.93 -2.51 0.24
C ALA A 122 7.39 -2.54 0.24
N ALA A 123 6.76 -3.17 -0.77
CA ALA A 123 5.31 -3.32 -0.84
C ALA A 123 4.77 -4.15 0.34
N SER A 124 5.42 -5.28 0.65
CA SER A 124 4.99 -6.17 1.72
C SER A 124 5.12 -5.53 3.10
N CYS A 125 6.22 -4.82 3.36
CA CYS A 125 6.43 -4.12 4.62
C CYS A 125 5.48 -2.92 4.78
N LEU A 126 5.30 -2.11 3.75
CA LEU A 126 4.39 -0.96 3.79
C LEU A 126 2.91 -1.38 3.89
N GLY A 127 2.55 -2.49 3.24
CA GLY A 127 1.23 -3.09 3.33
C GLY A 127 1.01 -3.95 4.58
N ASN A 128 2.07 -4.18 5.38
CA ASN A 128 2.09 -5.12 6.50
C ASN A 128 1.59 -6.54 6.09
N VAL A 129 1.94 -6.98 4.88
CA VAL A 129 1.52 -8.28 4.33
C VAL A 129 2.37 -9.41 4.88
N GLY A 130 3.70 -9.26 4.90
CA GLY A 130 4.65 -10.25 5.41
C GLY A 130 5.55 -10.85 4.33
N PRO A 131 5.08 -11.82 3.54
CA PRO A 131 5.88 -12.43 2.47
C PRO A 131 6.02 -11.48 1.27
N GLY A 132 7.18 -11.50 0.62
CA GLY A 132 7.45 -10.82 -0.65
C GLY A 132 7.73 -11.81 -1.77
N LEU A 133 8.58 -11.42 -2.73
CA LEU A 133 9.02 -12.24 -3.87
C LEU A 133 10.54 -12.41 -3.85
N ALA A 134 11.07 -13.32 -4.67
CA ALA A 134 12.50 -13.54 -4.83
C ALA A 134 13.20 -13.82 -3.49
N ALA A 135 14.17 -13.01 -3.05
CA ALA A 135 14.94 -13.29 -1.83
C ALA A 135 14.12 -13.17 -0.53
N VAL A 136 12.99 -12.45 -0.56
CA VAL A 136 12.01 -12.37 0.53
C VAL A 136 10.74 -13.18 0.25
N GLY A 137 10.86 -14.19 -0.62
CA GLY A 137 9.77 -15.10 -0.99
C GLY A 137 9.16 -15.86 0.20
N PRO A 138 8.04 -16.54 0.00
CA PRO A 138 7.27 -17.20 1.07
C PRO A 138 8.00 -18.32 1.80
N LEU A 139 8.97 -18.98 1.15
CA LEU A 139 9.82 -20.01 1.77
C LEU A 139 11.19 -19.45 2.21
N LYS A 140 11.44 -18.16 2.02
CA LYS A 140 12.69 -17.49 2.38
C LYS A 140 12.44 -16.53 3.55
N ASN A 141 13.48 -15.79 3.93
CA ASN A 141 13.42 -14.87 5.06
C ASN A 141 14.15 -13.56 4.76
N TYR A 142 13.80 -12.53 5.53
CA TYR A 142 14.46 -11.22 5.49
C TYR A 142 15.87 -11.22 6.13
N GLY A 143 16.33 -12.37 6.64
CA GLY A 143 17.61 -12.50 7.34
C GLY A 143 18.81 -12.19 6.45
N VAL A 144 18.70 -12.52 5.15
CA VAL A 144 19.74 -12.31 4.12
C VAL A 144 19.93 -10.82 3.77
N LEU A 145 18.99 -9.95 4.12
CA LEU A 145 19.08 -8.52 3.82
C LEU A 145 20.12 -7.80 4.68
N HIS A 146 20.73 -6.76 4.10
CA HIS A 146 21.64 -5.87 4.79
C HIS A 146 20.96 -5.20 6.01
N PRO A 147 21.67 -4.98 7.14
CA PRO A 147 21.09 -4.34 8.33
C PRO A 147 20.40 -3.00 8.06
N TYR A 148 20.96 -2.20 7.15
CA TYR A 148 20.34 -0.93 6.71
C TYR A 148 18.96 -1.13 6.08
N ALA A 149 18.82 -2.11 5.17
CA ALA A 149 17.54 -2.42 4.55
C ALA A 149 16.51 -2.87 5.58
N LYS A 150 16.93 -3.65 6.60
CA LYS A 150 16.02 -4.07 7.69
C LYS A 150 15.48 -2.88 8.47
N TRP A 151 16.32 -1.93 8.87
CA TRP A 151 15.87 -0.71 9.55
C TRP A 151 14.86 0.09 8.72
N MET A 152 15.15 0.25 7.43
CA MET A 152 14.27 0.95 6.50
C MET A 152 12.91 0.25 6.36
N LEU A 153 12.91 -1.07 6.19
CA LEU A 153 11.70 -1.89 6.12
C LEU A 153 10.90 -1.88 7.43
N SER A 154 11.57 -1.85 8.59
CA SER A 154 10.90 -1.70 9.90
C SER A 154 10.19 -0.35 10.03
N LEU A 155 10.80 0.73 9.57
CA LEU A 155 10.15 2.04 9.52
C LEU A 155 8.96 2.05 8.56
N MET A 156 9.07 1.39 7.41
CA MET A 156 7.94 1.22 6.49
C MET A 156 6.78 0.45 7.12
N MET A 157 7.05 -0.61 7.89
CA MET A 157 6.02 -1.37 8.61
C MET A 157 5.31 -0.50 9.66
N LEU A 158 6.04 0.36 10.37
CA LEU A 158 5.46 1.30 11.32
C LEU A 158 4.58 2.33 10.61
N ALA A 159 5.05 2.90 9.50
CA ALA A 159 4.29 3.86 8.69
C ALA A 159 3.02 3.24 8.08
N GLY A 160 3.09 1.98 7.63
CA GLY A 160 1.93 1.23 7.17
C GLY A 160 0.90 1.00 8.28
N ARG A 161 1.36 0.67 9.49
CA ARG A 161 0.49 0.31 10.62
C ARG A 161 -0.14 1.50 11.33
N LEU A 162 0.60 2.59 11.52
CA LEU A 162 0.13 3.79 12.25
C LEU A 162 -0.72 4.74 11.38
N GLU A 163 -0.98 4.33 10.13
CA GLU A 163 -1.38 5.20 9.04
C GLU A 163 -0.36 6.33 8.79
N ILE A 164 -0.19 6.67 7.51
CA ILE A 164 0.90 7.57 7.10
C ILE A 164 0.66 9.02 7.56
N LEU A 165 -0.59 9.48 7.62
CA LEU A 165 -0.92 10.85 8.00
C LEU A 165 -0.58 11.16 9.47
N PRO A 166 -1.01 10.36 10.47
CA PRO A 166 -0.58 10.53 11.86
C PRO A 166 0.94 10.54 12.03
N LEU A 167 1.64 9.65 11.32
CA LEU A 167 3.10 9.58 11.40
C LEU A 167 3.76 10.85 10.87
N LEU A 168 3.32 11.41 9.75
CA LEU A 168 3.85 12.70 9.28
C LEU A 168 3.48 13.89 10.17
N VAL A 169 2.29 13.89 10.77
CA VAL A 169 1.90 14.94 11.71
C VAL A 169 2.85 14.97 12.91
N LEU A 170 3.32 13.81 13.38
CA LEU A 170 4.32 13.73 14.44
C LEU A 170 5.65 14.41 14.07
N PHE A 171 6.06 14.37 12.80
CA PHE A 171 7.26 15.07 12.34
C PHE A 171 7.02 16.55 11.99
N SER A 172 5.77 17.02 12.03
CA SER A 172 5.44 18.43 11.79
C SER A 172 5.74 19.26 13.04
N PRO A 173 6.62 20.28 12.98
CA PRO A 173 6.97 21.11 14.14
C PRO A 173 5.75 21.88 14.70
N ARG A 174 4.72 22.12 13.88
CA ARG A 174 3.45 22.72 14.32
C ARG A 174 2.63 21.84 15.26
N PHE A 175 2.87 20.53 15.27
CA PHE A 175 2.24 19.65 16.27
C PHE A 175 2.83 19.85 17.67
N TRP A 176 4.11 20.22 17.74
CA TRP A 176 4.86 20.35 19.00
C TRP A 176 4.80 21.75 19.60
N HIS A 177 4.46 22.76 18.80
CA HIS A 177 4.21 24.11 19.27
C HIS A 177 2.70 24.31 19.51
N LYS A 178 2.33 24.53 20.78
CA LYS A 178 1.01 25.03 21.18
C LYS A 178 0.77 26.45 20.67
#